data_AF-A0A2R8ZTB3-F1
#
_entry.id   AF-A0A2R8ZTB3-F1
#
_cell.length_a   1.000
_cell.length_b   1.000
_cell.length_c   1.000
_cell.angle_alpha   90.00
_cell.angle_beta   90.00
_cell.angle_gamma   90.00
#
_symmetry.space_group_name_H-M   'P 1'
#
loop_
_entity.id
_entity.type
_entity.pdbx_description
1 polymer ?
#
loop_
_entity_poly.entity_id
_entity_poly.type
_entity_poly.pdbx_seq_one_letter_code
_entity_poly.pdbx_strand_id
1 'polypeptide(L)'
;MGLVNHVFTEDNLKKLHVSNLGIGHTRYAATGKCELENCQPFVVETLHGKIAVAHNGELANAARLRKKLLRHGIGLSTSSDSEVITQLLAYTPPQEQDDTPDWVARIKNLMKETPTTYSLLKMPRDVIYAKKTSETEGWVVSSESCSFLPIGARYYREVLPGEIVEISRRNVRTLDIISRSEGNPMAFCIFEYVYFARPDSMFEDQMVYTIRYRCGRQLAIEAPMDADLVSTVPESATPAALAYAGKCGLPYVEVLWRTFIQPNMRVRQLGVAKKFGVLSDNFKVILQIS
;
A
#
# COMPACT_ATOMS: atom_id res chain seq x y z
N MET A 1 -5.30 -13.31 -13.15
CA MET A 1 -5.46 -12.03 -12.41
C MET A 1 -6.74 -12.09 -11.61
N GLY A 2 -6.77 -11.51 -10.42
CA GLY A 2 -7.94 -11.54 -9.55
C GLY A 2 -7.58 -11.21 -8.11
N LEU A 3 -8.53 -11.42 -7.20
CA LEU A 3 -8.30 -11.36 -5.76
C LEU A 3 -7.28 -12.43 -5.33
N VAL A 4 -6.59 -12.19 -4.22
CA VAL A 4 -5.51 -13.06 -3.71
C VAL A 4 -5.98 -14.52 -3.59
N ASN A 5 -7.16 -14.74 -3.02
CA ASN A 5 -7.76 -16.07 -2.83
C ASN A 5 -8.14 -16.79 -4.13
N HIS A 6 -8.30 -16.07 -5.25
CA HIS A 6 -8.54 -16.69 -6.56
C HIS A 6 -7.25 -16.98 -7.31
N VAL A 7 -6.20 -16.19 -7.07
CA VAL A 7 -4.89 -16.36 -7.73
C VAL A 7 -4.07 -17.46 -7.06
N PHE A 8 -4.05 -17.48 -5.73
CA PHE A 8 -3.30 -18.44 -4.93
C PHE A 8 -4.21 -19.57 -4.45
N THR A 9 -4.43 -20.55 -5.33
CA THR A 9 -5.03 -21.85 -4.96
C THR A 9 -3.99 -22.73 -4.26
N GLU A 10 -4.42 -23.77 -3.55
CA GLU A 10 -3.51 -24.74 -2.92
C GLU A 10 -2.49 -25.31 -3.93
N ASP A 11 -2.94 -25.63 -5.14
CA ASP A 11 -2.07 -26.17 -6.19
C ASP A 11 -1.03 -25.16 -6.68
N ASN A 12 -1.37 -23.87 -6.72
CA ASN A 12 -0.42 -22.83 -7.08
C ASN A 12 0.56 -22.52 -5.95
N LEU A 13 0.10 -22.58 -4.69
CA LEU A 13 0.95 -22.41 -3.52
C LEU A 13 1.99 -23.52 -3.40
N LYS A 14 1.63 -24.77 -3.71
CA LYS A 14 2.57 -25.90 -3.74
C LYS A 14 3.69 -25.75 -4.79
N LYS A 15 3.48 -24.92 -5.82
CA LYS A 15 4.50 -24.63 -6.85
C LYS A 15 5.51 -23.57 -6.39
N LEU A 16 5.20 -22.81 -5.34
CA LEU A 16 6.17 -21.88 -4.77
C LEU A 16 7.30 -22.68 -4.11
N HIS A 17 8.53 -22.35 -4.45
CA HIS A 17 9.69 -22.98 -3.83
C HIS A 17 9.68 -22.73 -2.32
N VAL A 18 9.97 -23.77 -1.54
CA VAL A 18 10.19 -23.63 -0.10
C VAL A 18 11.37 -22.68 0.11
N SER A 19 11.06 -21.49 0.64
CA SER A 19 11.99 -20.40 0.87
C SER A 19 11.65 -19.73 2.19
N ASN A 20 12.65 -19.18 2.84
CA ASN A 20 12.52 -18.37 4.05
C ASN A 20 12.44 -16.86 3.74
N LEU A 21 12.44 -16.49 2.46
CA LEU A 21 12.39 -15.11 1.96
C LEU A 21 11.39 -15.04 0.81
N GLY A 22 10.54 -14.01 0.84
CA GLY A 22 9.54 -13.77 -0.20
C GLY A 22 9.03 -12.34 -0.17
N ILE A 23 8.57 -11.87 -1.32
CA ILE A 23 7.85 -10.60 -1.48
C ILE A 23 6.54 -10.85 -2.21
N GLY A 24 5.50 -10.10 -1.85
CA GLY A 24 4.19 -10.17 -2.46
C GLY A 24 3.67 -8.77 -2.78
N HIS A 25 2.75 -8.68 -3.74
CA HIS A 25 2.15 -7.41 -4.13
C HIS A 25 0.69 -7.60 -4.52
N THR A 26 -0.17 -6.69 -4.08
CA THR A 26 -1.55 -6.57 -4.57
C THR A 26 -1.67 -5.27 -5.36
N ARG A 27 -2.03 -5.37 -6.65
CA ARG A 27 -2.04 -4.21 -7.54
C ARG A 27 -3.43 -3.59 -7.61
N TYR A 28 -3.51 -2.32 -7.22
CA TYR A 28 -4.60 -1.46 -7.66
C TYR A 28 -4.26 -0.95 -9.08
N ALA A 29 -5.16 -1.17 -10.04
CA ALA A 29 -4.95 -0.70 -11.41
C ALA A 29 -5.21 0.81 -11.46
N ALA A 30 -4.15 1.60 -11.24
CA ALA A 30 -4.14 3.04 -11.48
C ALA A 30 -3.90 3.30 -12.98
N THR A 31 -2.76 3.88 -13.32
CA THR A 31 -2.31 4.20 -14.67
C THR A 31 -1.69 2.95 -15.34
N GLY A 32 -1.90 2.79 -16.65
CA GLY A 32 -1.42 1.63 -17.42
C GLY A 32 -2.47 0.52 -17.59
N LYS A 33 -2.19 -0.41 -18.49
CA LYS A 33 -3.16 -1.46 -18.84
C LYS A 33 -3.32 -2.50 -17.72
N CYS A 34 -4.54 -3.00 -17.56
CA CYS A 34 -4.84 -4.13 -16.68
C CYS A 34 -4.49 -5.44 -17.40
N GLU A 35 -3.20 -5.68 -17.55
CA GLU A 35 -2.64 -6.87 -18.21
C GLU A 35 -1.74 -7.63 -17.24
N LEU A 36 -1.67 -8.96 -17.44
CA LEU A 36 -0.92 -9.87 -16.57
C LEU A 36 0.57 -9.52 -16.50
N GLU A 37 1.14 -9.06 -17.62
CA GLU A 37 2.54 -8.62 -17.72
C GLU A 37 2.88 -7.45 -16.77
N ASN A 38 1.89 -6.64 -16.40
CA ASN A 38 2.06 -5.51 -15.49
C ASN A 38 1.83 -5.90 -14.01
N CYS A 39 1.65 -7.19 -13.71
CA CYS A 39 1.58 -7.69 -12.34
C CYS A 39 2.96 -7.72 -11.69
N GLN A 40 3.01 -7.34 -10.41
CA GLN A 40 4.21 -7.36 -9.58
C GLN A 40 4.22 -8.60 -8.67
N PRO A 41 5.37 -9.03 -8.13
CA PRO A 41 6.71 -8.43 -8.25
C PRO A 41 7.30 -8.51 -9.66
N PHE A 42 8.04 -7.48 -10.07
CA PHE A 42 8.80 -7.53 -11.32
C PHE A 42 10.16 -8.17 -11.06
N VAL A 43 10.55 -9.13 -11.89
CA VAL A 43 11.78 -9.93 -11.70
C VAL A 43 12.66 -9.77 -12.91
N VAL A 44 13.95 -9.47 -12.69
CA VAL A 44 14.95 -9.39 -13.75
C VAL A 44 16.21 -10.17 -13.35
N GLU A 45 16.86 -10.79 -14.34
CA GLU A 45 18.21 -11.33 -14.17
C GLU A 45 19.21 -10.20 -14.36
N THR A 46 20.16 -10.06 -13.43
CA THR A 46 21.23 -9.06 -13.50
C THR A 46 22.60 -9.73 -13.45
N LEU A 47 23.67 -8.97 -13.67
CA LEU A 47 25.05 -9.44 -13.45
C LEU A 47 25.26 -10.00 -12.03
N HIS A 48 24.48 -9.51 -11.07
CA HIS A 48 24.57 -9.89 -9.65
C HIS A 48 23.47 -10.89 -9.23
N GLY A 49 22.89 -11.59 -10.21
CA GLY A 49 21.81 -12.55 -10.03
C GLY A 49 20.42 -11.94 -10.13
N LYS A 50 19.40 -12.75 -9.82
CA LYS A 50 18.00 -12.32 -9.86
C LYS A 50 17.69 -11.30 -8.78
N ILE A 51 17.04 -10.21 -9.18
CA ILE A 51 16.39 -9.27 -8.27
C ILE A 51 14.89 -9.27 -8.53
N ALA A 52 14.11 -9.19 -7.46
CA ALA A 52 12.67 -8.99 -7.52
C ALA A 52 12.29 -7.70 -6.81
N VAL A 53 11.38 -6.95 -7.41
CA VAL A 53 10.96 -5.64 -6.92
C VAL A 53 9.44 -5.57 -6.83
N ALA A 54 8.96 -5.13 -5.67
CA ALA A 54 7.58 -4.72 -5.46
C ALA A 54 7.54 -3.25 -5.04
N HIS A 55 6.60 -2.51 -5.60
CA HIS A 55 6.52 -1.06 -5.52
C HIS A 55 5.07 -0.60 -5.36
N ASN A 56 4.83 0.23 -4.35
CA ASN A 56 3.60 0.99 -4.19
C ASN A 56 3.92 2.49 -4.35
N GLY A 57 3.32 3.12 -5.35
CA GLY A 57 3.58 4.51 -5.74
C GLY A 57 3.43 4.71 -7.24
N GLU A 58 3.84 5.89 -7.70
CA GLU A 58 3.88 6.25 -9.12
C GLU A 58 5.12 7.11 -9.42
N LEU A 59 5.76 6.86 -10.55
CA LEU A 59 6.89 7.66 -11.02
C LEU A 59 6.41 8.86 -11.85
N ALA A 60 6.40 10.05 -11.25
CA ALA A 60 6.00 11.29 -11.94
C ALA A 60 6.78 11.54 -13.25
N ASN A 61 8.04 11.11 -13.32
CA ASN A 61 8.91 11.24 -14.48
C ASN A 61 9.15 9.93 -15.24
N ALA A 62 8.23 8.95 -15.14
CA ALA A 62 8.33 7.64 -15.79
C ALA A 62 8.70 7.73 -17.29
N ALA A 63 8.02 8.58 -18.05
CA ALA A 63 8.24 8.71 -19.49
C ALA A 63 9.68 9.11 -19.86
N ARG A 64 10.31 9.97 -19.04
CA ARG A 64 11.71 10.40 -19.21
C ARG A 64 12.67 9.24 -18.92
N LEU A 65 12.43 8.52 -17.82
CA LEU A 65 13.26 7.41 -17.38
C LEU A 65 13.18 6.22 -18.35
N ARG A 66 11.99 5.93 -18.88
CA ARG A 66 11.79 4.93 -19.94
C ARG A 66 12.62 5.26 -21.19
N LYS A 67 12.56 6.50 -21.67
CA LYS A 67 13.39 6.95 -22.81
C LYS A 67 14.89 6.83 -22.52
N LYS A 68 15.33 7.11 -21.28
CA LYS A 68 16.73 6.92 -20.86
C LYS A 68 17.14 5.46 -20.99
N LEU A 69 16.38 4.53 -20.43
CA LEU A 69 16.67 3.09 -20.49
C LEU A 69 16.74 2.58 -21.95
N LEU A 70 15.73 2.94 -22.76
CA LEU A 70 15.69 2.55 -24.18
C LEU A 70 16.88 3.10 -24.99
N ARG A 71 17.34 4.34 -24.70
CA ARG A 71 18.53 4.92 -25.34
C ARG A 71 19.83 4.20 -24.97
N HIS A 72 19.86 3.53 -23.81
CA HIS A 72 21.00 2.70 -23.39
C HIS A 72 20.86 1.24 -23.87
N GLY A 73 19.90 0.95 -24.77
CA GLY A 73 19.71 -0.39 -25.33
C GLY A 73 18.95 -1.36 -24.42
N ILE A 74 18.38 -0.89 -23.30
CA ILE A 74 17.61 -1.72 -22.37
C ILE A 74 16.17 -1.85 -22.90
N GLY A 75 15.80 -3.06 -23.31
CA GLY A 75 14.43 -3.38 -23.71
C GLY A 75 13.47 -3.39 -22.52
N LEU A 76 12.25 -2.88 -22.73
CA LEU A 76 11.17 -2.88 -21.74
C LEU A 76 10.03 -3.76 -22.26
N SER A 77 9.52 -4.63 -21.39
CA SER A 77 8.49 -5.63 -21.70
C SER A 77 7.10 -5.20 -21.25
N THR A 78 7.00 -4.19 -20.40
CA THR A 78 5.76 -3.76 -19.75
C THR A 78 5.64 -2.24 -19.76
N SER A 79 4.45 -1.74 -19.42
CA SER A 79 4.19 -0.31 -19.18
C SER A 79 4.39 0.11 -17.72
N SER A 80 4.77 -0.83 -16.84
CA SER A 80 4.81 -0.62 -15.40
C SER A 80 6.02 0.22 -14.96
N ASP A 81 5.79 1.12 -14.01
CA ASP A 81 6.86 1.82 -13.29
C ASP A 81 7.79 0.84 -12.55
N SER A 82 7.26 -0.29 -12.08
CA SER A 82 8.06 -1.28 -11.36
C SER A 82 9.14 -1.90 -12.24
N GLU A 83 8.88 -2.09 -13.54
CA GLU A 83 9.92 -2.50 -14.48
C GLU A 83 10.97 -1.40 -14.63
N VAL A 84 10.56 -0.14 -14.78
CA VAL A 84 11.49 1.00 -14.89
C VAL A 84 12.39 1.10 -13.67
N ILE A 85 11.82 0.97 -12.47
CA ILE A 85 12.57 0.96 -11.19
C ILE A 85 13.56 -0.21 -11.17
N THR A 86 13.09 -1.41 -11.52
CA THR A 86 13.91 -2.62 -11.50
C THR A 86 15.09 -2.52 -12.46
N GLN A 87 14.85 -2.02 -13.67
CA GLN A 87 15.89 -1.81 -14.69
C GLN A 87 16.88 -0.71 -14.28
N LEU A 88 16.41 0.38 -13.64
CA LEU A 88 17.30 1.41 -13.10
C LEU A 88 18.20 0.90 -11.96
N LEU A 89 17.70 -0.02 -11.13
CA LEU A 89 18.51 -0.66 -10.09
C LEU A 89 19.52 -1.66 -10.66
N ALA A 90 19.13 -2.39 -11.71
CA ALA A 90 20.00 -3.31 -12.43
C ALA A 90 21.09 -2.57 -13.22
N TYR A 91 20.80 -1.36 -13.71
CA TYR A 91 21.74 -0.51 -14.44
C TYR A 91 22.93 -0.09 -13.55
N THR A 92 24.15 -0.41 -14.00
CA THR A 92 25.38 -0.06 -13.28
C THR A 92 25.60 1.45 -13.29
N PRO A 93 25.63 2.11 -12.12
CA PRO A 93 25.89 3.54 -12.06
C PRO A 93 27.34 3.84 -12.45
N PRO A 94 27.65 4.98 -13.09
CA PRO A 94 29.01 5.31 -13.54
C PRO A 94 30.09 5.32 -12.44
N GLN A 95 29.68 5.41 -11.18
CA GLN A 95 30.56 5.45 -10.02
C GLN A 95 31.02 4.05 -9.55
N GLU A 96 30.41 2.99 -10.04
CA GLU A 96 30.75 1.60 -9.68
C GLU A 96 31.85 1.07 -10.62
N GLN A 97 33.03 0.79 -10.06
CA GLN A 97 34.23 0.39 -10.83
C GLN A 97 34.53 -1.12 -10.74
N ASP A 98 33.97 -1.81 -9.74
CA ASP A 98 34.18 -3.25 -9.48
C ASP A 98 32.92 -4.08 -9.78
N ASP A 99 33.06 -5.39 -9.98
CA ASP A 99 31.95 -6.32 -10.23
C ASP A 99 31.04 -6.59 -8.99
N THR A 100 31.30 -5.93 -7.86
CA THR A 100 30.49 -6.05 -6.64
C THR A 100 29.46 -4.92 -6.58
N PRO A 101 28.15 -5.23 -6.50
CA PRO A 101 27.12 -4.21 -6.53
C PRO A 101 27.08 -3.40 -5.23
N ASP A 102 27.27 -2.10 -5.33
CA ASP A 102 26.91 -1.18 -4.24
C ASP A 102 25.41 -0.87 -4.33
N TRP A 103 24.60 -1.74 -3.71
CA TRP A 103 23.16 -1.58 -3.69
C TRP A 103 22.71 -0.29 -2.99
N VAL A 104 23.44 0.19 -1.99
CA VAL A 104 23.10 1.44 -1.30
C VAL A 104 23.30 2.61 -2.26
N ALA A 105 24.43 2.66 -2.97
CA ALA A 105 24.68 3.68 -4.00
C ALA A 105 23.67 3.61 -5.15
N ARG A 106 23.29 2.41 -5.61
CA ARG A 106 22.27 2.21 -6.65
C ARG A 106 20.90 2.72 -6.21
N ILE A 107 20.47 2.40 -4.98
CA ILE A 107 19.21 2.90 -4.41
C ILE A 107 19.27 4.43 -4.26
N LYS A 108 20.40 4.98 -3.79
CA LYS A 108 20.59 6.43 -3.73
C LYS A 108 20.49 7.09 -5.10
N ASN A 109 21.07 6.50 -6.13
CA ASN A 109 20.98 7.03 -7.49
C ASN A 109 19.55 6.97 -8.02
N LEU A 110 18.85 5.85 -7.80
CA LEU A 110 17.43 5.73 -8.12
C LEU A 110 16.63 6.87 -7.45
N MET A 111 16.77 7.04 -6.14
CA MET A 111 16.03 8.06 -5.37
C MET A 111 16.32 9.49 -5.84
N LYS A 112 17.53 9.78 -6.32
CA LYS A 112 17.85 11.07 -6.96
C LYS A 112 17.17 11.25 -8.31
N GLU A 113 17.05 10.19 -9.09
CA GLU A 113 16.46 10.24 -10.44
C GLU A 113 14.93 10.20 -10.45
N THR A 114 14.31 9.74 -9.36
CA THR A 114 12.86 9.58 -9.19
C THR A 114 12.34 10.48 -8.06
N PRO A 115 12.17 11.80 -8.26
CA PRO A 115 11.67 12.72 -7.23
C PRO A 115 10.15 12.55 -7.05
N THR A 116 9.72 11.43 -6.46
CA THR A 116 8.32 11.07 -6.27
C THR A 116 8.14 10.16 -5.05
N THR A 117 6.90 9.97 -4.62
CA THR A 117 6.56 9.15 -3.45
C THR A 117 6.43 7.68 -3.85
N TYR A 118 7.22 6.83 -3.20
CA TYR A 118 7.09 5.38 -3.34
C TYR A 118 7.64 4.62 -2.15
N SER A 119 7.08 3.43 -1.92
CA SER A 119 7.67 2.39 -1.08
C SER A 119 8.18 1.28 -1.97
N LEU A 120 9.41 0.83 -1.72
CA LEU A 120 10.11 -0.11 -2.57
C LEU A 120 10.66 -1.26 -1.74
N LEU A 121 10.37 -2.49 -2.17
CA LEU A 121 10.98 -3.70 -1.62
C LEU A 121 11.83 -4.35 -2.72
N LYS A 122 13.12 -4.50 -2.44
CA LYS A 122 14.09 -5.21 -3.29
C LYS A 122 14.53 -6.48 -2.60
N MET A 123 14.36 -7.61 -3.28
CA MET A 123 14.78 -8.93 -2.81
C MET A 123 15.90 -9.46 -3.72
N PRO A 124 17.17 -9.47 -3.28
CA PRO A 124 18.22 -10.23 -3.95
C PRO A 124 18.04 -11.74 -3.71
N ARG A 125 18.71 -12.57 -4.52
CA ARG A 125 18.67 -14.02 -4.38
C ARG A 125 19.50 -14.48 -3.18
N ASP A 126 18.90 -14.55 -1.99
CA ASP A 126 19.50 -15.19 -0.81
C ASP A 126 18.47 -16.01 -0.02
N VAL A 127 18.79 -17.26 0.26
CA VAL A 127 17.98 -18.19 1.09
C VAL A 127 18.74 -18.46 2.38
N ILE A 128 18.11 -18.20 3.53
CA ILE A 128 18.67 -18.42 4.87
C ILE A 128 18.09 -19.70 5.47
N TYR A 129 18.92 -20.72 5.68
CA TYR A 129 18.53 -21.96 6.34
C TYR A 129 18.66 -21.84 7.87
N ALA A 130 17.67 -22.36 8.61
CA ALA A 130 17.46 -22.00 10.02
C ALA A 130 16.78 -23.11 10.85
N LYS A 131 17.38 -23.51 11.98
CA LYS A 131 16.75 -24.33 13.03
C LYS A 131 16.08 -23.44 14.09
N LYS A 132 14.93 -23.87 14.61
CA LYS A 132 14.07 -23.15 15.55
C LYS A 132 14.72 -23.00 16.95
N THR A 133 14.77 -21.78 17.47
CA THR A 133 15.05 -21.42 18.88
C THR A 133 13.98 -20.40 19.34
N SER A 134 13.85 -20.15 20.64
CA SER A 134 12.86 -19.27 21.29
C SER A 134 13.01 -17.76 21.00
N GLU A 135 13.57 -17.41 19.84
CA GLU A 135 13.94 -16.07 19.39
C GLU A 135 13.05 -15.66 18.20
N THR A 136 13.07 -14.37 17.81
CA THR A 136 12.32 -13.83 16.66
C THR A 136 12.38 -14.76 15.44
N GLU A 137 11.22 -15.29 15.02
CA GLU A 137 11.15 -16.28 13.94
C GLU A 137 11.48 -15.67 12.56
N GLY A 138 11.17 -14.39 12.37
CA GLY A 138 11.45 -13.63 11.15
C GLY A 138 10.97 -12.19 11.24
N TRP A 139 11.24 -11.43 10.18
CA TRP A 139 10.84 -10.03 10.06
C TRP A 139 9.91 -9.85 8.86
N VAL A 140 8.93 -8.97 9.01
CA VAL A 140 7.95 -8.67 7.96
C VAL A 140 7.88 -7.16 7.80
N VAL A 141 7.80 -6.73 6.55
CA VAL A 141 7.54 -5.35 6.14
C VAL A 141 6.29 -5.34 5.29
N SER A 142 5.43 -4.35 5.50
CA SER A 142 4.16 -4.21 4.81
C SER A 142 3.79 -2.75 4.69
N SER A 143 2.96 -2.41 3.70
CA SER A 143 2.43 -1.05 3.54
C SER A 143 1.51 -0.64 4.71
N GLU A 144 0.92 -1.60 5.43
CA GLU A 144 -0.01 -1.35 6.53
C GLU A 144 0.22 -2.29 7.71
N SER A 145 0.12 -1.74 8.94
CA SER A 145 0.34 -2.51 10.18
C SER A 145 -0.76 -3.53 10.49
N CYS A 146 -1.98 -3.35 9.95
CA CYS A 146 -3.09 -4.29 10.15
C CYS A 146 -2.77 -5.71 9.65
N SER A 147 -1.78 -5.84 8.75
CA SER A 147 -1.33 -7.13 8.21
C SER A 147 -0.52 -7.98 9.20
N PHE A 148 0.00 -7.38 10.27
CA PHE A 148 0.90 -8.06 11.21
C PHE A 148 0.14 -8.93 12.22
N LEU A 149 -0.95 -8.42 12.79
CA LEU A 149 -1.71 -9.13 13.82
C LEU A 149 -2.24 -10.50 13.37
N PRO A 150 -2.82 -10.67 12.16
CA PRO A 150 -3.32 -11.97 11.70
C PRO A 150 -2.25 -13.05 11.55
N ILE A 151 -0.99 -12.66 11.35
CA ILE A 151 0.15 -13.59 11.22
C ILE A 151 0.95 -13.71 12.53
N GLY A 152 0.46 -13.11 13.63
CA GLY A 152 1.15 -13.11 14.92
C GLY A 152 2.40 -12.22 14.99
N ALA A 153 2.62 -11.36 14.00
CA ALA A 153 3.74 -10.43 14.01
C ALA A 153 3.44 -9.23 14.93
N ARG A 154 4.47 -8.79 15.65
CA ARG A 154 4.40 -7.61 16.53
C ARG A 154 4.93 -6.38 15.80
N TYR A 155 4.20 -5.27 15.90
CA TYR A 155 4.65 -3.99 15.37
C TYR A 155 5.99 -3.56 16.00
N TYR A 156 6.94 -3.14 15.16
CA TYR A 156 8.28 -2.72 15.57
C TYR A 156 8.48 -1.21 15.41
N ARG A 157 8.46 -0.69 14.17
CA ARG A 157 8.49 0.75 13.84
C ARG A 157 8.16 0.98 12.36
N GLU A 158 7.90 2.24 11.99
CA GLU A 158 7.85 2.66 10.58
C GLU A 158 9.26 2.77 9.97
N VAL A 159 9.31 2.62 8.65
CA VAL A 159 10.48 2.97 7.84
C VAL A 159 10.45 4.48 7.59
N LEU A 160 11.54 5.17 7.93
CA LEU A 160 11.58 6.63 7.84
C LEU A 160 11.66 7.10 6.37
N PRO A 161 11.17 8.31 6.05
CA PRO A 161 11.33 8.88 4.72
C PRO A 161 12.81 8.95 4.31
N GLY A 162 13.16 8.34 3.19
CA GLY A 162 14.54 8.28 2.69
C GLY A 162 15.38 7.15 3.27
N GLU A 163 14.85 6.36 4.21
CA GLU A 163 15.57 5.28 4.86
C GLU A 163 15.76 4.06 3.95
N ILE A 164 16.99 3.57 3.90
CA ILE A 164 17.35 2.29 3.26
C ILE A 164 17.53 1.28 4.38
N VAL A 165 16.63 0.30 4.44
CA VAL A 165 16.62 -0.74 5.47
C VAL A 165 17.07 -2.07 4.88
N GLU A 166 17.99 -2.72 5.58
CA GLU A 166 18.35 -4.11 5.37
C GLU A 166 17.67 -4.97 6.43
N ILE A 167 16.99 -6.02 5.99
CA ILE A 167 16.37 -7.01 6.86
C ILE A 167 17.12 -8.33 6.66
N SER A 168 17.74 -8.81 7.74
CA SER A 168 18.29 -10.16 7.80
C SER A 168 17.45 -11.01 8.77
N ARG A 169 17.75 -12.31 8.87
CA ARG A 169 17.10 -13.19 9.84
C ARG A 169 17.20 -12.67 11.29
N ARG A 170 18.32 -12.06 11.68
CA ARG A 170 18.61 -11.71 13.09
C ARG A 170 18.42 -10.24 13.41
N ASN A 171 18.43 -9.37 12.40
CA ASN A 171 18.40 -7.94 12.63
C ASN A 171 17.68 -7.18 11.52
N VAL A 172 17.23 -5.99 11.88
CA VAL A 172 16.82 -4.93 10.98
C VAL A 172 17.84 -3.82 11.14
N ARG A 173 18.51 -3.42 10.06
CA ARG A 173 19.56 -2.40 10.09
C ARG A 173 19.24 -1.28 9.12
N THR A 174 19.32 -0.05 9.59
CA THR A 174 19.37 1.12 8.74
C THR A 174 20.74 1.17 8.07
N LEU A 175 20.79 1.06 6.75
CA LEU A 175 22.02 1.20 5.97
C LEU A 175 22.34 2.67 5.72
N ASP A 176 21.31 3.48 5.44
CA ASP A 176 21.43 4.91 5.19
C ASP A 176 20.08 5.62 5.32
N ILE A 177 20.09 6.94 5.41
CA ILE A 177 18.92 7.80 5.32
C ILE A 177 19.25 8.95 4.37
N ILE A 178 18.61 8.96 3.21
CA ILE A 178 18.77 10.06 2.25
C ILE A 178 18.07 11.30 2.78
N SER A 179 18.85 12.34 3.05
CA SER A 179 18.33 13.62 3.47
C SER A 179 17.38 14.21 2.43
N ARG A 180 16.31 14.81 2.92
CA ARG A 180 15.40 15.61 2.09
C ARG A 180 16.12 16.88 1.63
N SER A 181 15.71 17.41 0.48
CA SER A 181 16.16 18.72 0.01
C SER A 181 15.82 19.79 1.06
N GLU A 182 16.70 20.78 1.25
CA GLU A 182 16.44 21.89 2.16
C GLU A 182 15.09 22.56 1.84
N GLY A 183 14.32 22.82 2.89
CA GLY A 183 12.99 23.44 2.78
C GLY A 183 11.82 22.49 2.52
N ASN A 184 12.03 21.18 2.33
CA ASN A 184 10.95 20.22 2.12
C ASN A 184 10.50 19.53 3.44
N PRO A 185 9.32 19.86 3.99
CA PRO A 185 8.80 19.20 5.18
C PRO A 185 8.48 17.72 4.90
N MET A 186 8.28 16.94 5.97
CA MET A 186 7.74 15.59 5.80
C MET A 186 6.31 15.70 5.29
N ALA A 187 5.98 14.89 4.30
CA ALA A 187 4.65 14.82 3.74
C ALA A 187 4.20 13.37 3.75
N PHE A 188 3.21 13.07 4.59
CA PHE A 188 2.48 11.81 4.56
C PHE A 188 1.23 11.97 3.70
N CYS A 189 0.83 10.92 2.97
CA CYS A 189 -0.34 10.99 2.11
C CYS A 189 -1.61 11.04 2.96
N ILE A 190 -2.23 12.22 3.07
CA ILE A 190 -3.46 12.41 3.85
C ILE A 190 -4.61 11.49 3.41
N PHE A 191 -4.61 11.05 2.15
CA PHE A 191 -5.62 10.13 1.62
C PHE A 191 -5.58 8.74 2.27
N GLU A 192 -4.46 8.33 2.86
CA GLU A 192 -4.38 7.12 3.68
C GLU A 192 -5.28 7.25 4.91
N TYR A 193 -5.17 8.38 5.63
CA TYR A 193 -6.05 8.67 6.75
C TYR A 193 -7.51 8.88 6.33
N VAL A 194 -7.76 9.53 5.20
CA VAL A 194 -9.14 9.84 4.75
C VAL A 194 -9.88 8.57 4.29
N TYR A 195 -9.23 7.71 3.50
CA TYR A 195 -9.96 6.63 2.82
C TYR A 195 -9.18 5.35 2.58
N PHE A 196 -7.94 5.42 2.07
CA PHE A 196 -7.25 4.27 1.49
C PHE A 196 -6.92 3.19 2.51
N ALA A 197 -6.28 3.57 3.62
CA ALA A 197 -5.86 2.63 4.63
C ALA A 197 -7.04 2.04 5.40
N ARG A 198 -6.83 0.84 5.93
CA ARG A 198 -7.78 0.22 6.84
C ARG A 198 -7.84 0.98 8.17
N PRO A 199 -9.02 1.07 8.81
CA PRO A 199 -9.16 1.77 10.09
C PRO A 199 -8.28 1.24 11.23
N ASP A 200 -7.95 -0.06 11.20
CA ASP A 200 -7.10 -0.74 12.20
C ASP A 200 -5.60 -0.63 11.92
N SER A 201 -5.20 0.12 10.89
CA SER A 201 -3.80 0.45 10.60
C SER A 201 -3.29 1.63 11.43
N MET A 202 -1.98 1.65 11.64
CA MET A 202 -1.23 2.68 12.37
C MET A 202 -0.25 3.35 11.42
N PHE A 203 -0.26 4.69 11.40
CA PHE A 203 0.74 5.54 10.74
C PHE A 203 1.10 6.68 11.68
N GLU A 204 2.36 7.10 11.71
CA GLU A 204 2.85 8.20 12.56
C GLU A 204 2.38 8.05 14.03
N ASP A 205 2.41 6.81 14.55
CA ASP A 205 1.91 6.40 15.87
C ASP A 205 0.42 6.71 16.14
N GLN A 206 -0.37 6.89 15.08
CA GLN A 206 -1.80 7.17 15.13
C GLN A 206 -2.61 6.10 14.41
N MET A 207 -3.66 5.62 15.07
CA MET A 207 -4.62 4.71 14.44
C MET A 207 -5.51 5.47 13.46
N VAL A 208 -5.66 4.94 12.24
CA VAL A 208 -6.49 5.54 11.19
C VAL A 208 -7.93 5.76 11.66
N TYR A 209 -8.52 4.81 12.39
CA TYR A 209 -9.85 4.95 13.00
C TYR A 209 -9.96 6.21 13.88
N THR A 210 -8.99 6.42 14.76
CA THR A 210 -8.95 7.55 15.70
C THR A 210 -8.84 8.88 14.97
N ILE A 211 -8.05 8.94 13.89
CA ILE A 211 -7.94 10.15 13.06
C ILE A 211 -9.28 10.47 12.40
N ARG A 212 -9.91 9.49 11.75
CA ARG A 212 -11.23 9.67 11.12
C ARG A 212 -12.29 10.12 12.13
N TYR A 213 -12.27 9.57 13.34
CA TYR A 213 -13.14 9.99 14.44
C TYR A 213 -12.89 11.46 14.83
N ARG A 214 -11.62 11.88 15.00
CA ARG A 214 -11.28 13.28 15.29
C ARG A 214 -11.71 14.22 14.18
N CYS A 215 -11.56 13.84 12.91
CA CYS A 215 -12.04 14.61 11.76
C CYS A 215 -13.56 14.82 11.81
N GLY A 216 -14.33 13.77 12.10
CA GLY A 216 -15.79 13.89 12.24
C GLY A 216 -16.21 14.83 13.38
N ARG A 217 -15.51 14.75 14.52
CA ARG A 217 -15.72 15.69 15.63
C ARG A 217 -15.39 17.13 15.25
N GLN A 218 -14.32 17.34 14.50
CA GLN A 218 -13.91 18.67 14.03
C GLN A 218 -14.94 19.24 13.05
N LEU A 219 -15.46 18.41 12.14
CA LEU A 219 -16.50 18.80 11.20
C LEU A 219 -17.77 19.27 11.93
N ALA A 220 -18.16 18.62 13.02
CA ALA A 220 -19.30 19.05 13.84
C ALA A 220 -19.08 20.40 14.56
N ILE A 221 -17.82 20.79 14.80
CA ILE A 221 -17.48 22.09 15.39
C ILE A 221 -17.54 23.19 14.33
N GLU A 222 -16.99 22.92 13.15
CA GLU A 222 -16.85 23.91 12.07
C GLU A 222 -18.14 24.11 11.28
N ALA A 223 -18.93 23.05 11.13
CA ALA A 223 -20.14 23.04 10.33
C ALA A 223 -21.26 22.23 11.02
N PRO A 224 -21.73 22.66 12.21
CA PRO A 224 -22.90 22.04 12.82
C PRO A 224 -24.14 22.25 11.93
N MET A 225 -25.06 21.30 11.98
CA MET A 225 -26.31 21.34 11.22
C MET A 225 -27.47 20.95 12.12
N ASP A 226 -28.60 21.64 11.96
CA ASP A 226 -29.87 21.24 12.56
C ASP A 226 -30.44 20.07 11.75
N ALA A 227 -30.51 18.89 12.38
CA ALA A 227 -30.90 17.64 11.75
C ALA A 227 -31.46 16.68 12.80
N ASP A 228 -32.34 15.77 12.40
CA ASP A 228 -32.96 14.81 13.32
C ASP A 228 -32.01 13.67 13.72
N LEU A 229 -31.11 13.28 12.81
CA LEU A 229 -30.14 12.21 13.02
C LEU A 229 -28.92 12.35 12.12
N VAL A 230 -27.92 11.51 12.39
CA VAL A 230 -26.72 11.36 11.57
C VAL A 230 -26.59 9.92 11.11
N SER A 231 -26.23 9.74 9.84
CA SER A 231 -25.91 8.42 9.27
C SER A 231 -24.60 8.46 8.49
N THR A 232 -24.15 7.30 8.02
CA THR A 232 -22.91 7.16 7.26
C THR A 232 -23.15 6.50 5.90
N VAL A 233 -22.28 6.83 4.94
CA VAL A 233 -22.07 5.99 3.76
C VAL A 233 -20.93 5.02 4.10
N PRO A 234 -21.23 3.73 4.31
CA PRO A 234 -20.25 2.79 4.83
C PRO A 234 -19.14 2.49 3.81
N GLU A 235 -17.94 2.10 4.25
CA GLU A 235 -17.55 1.81 5.64
C GLU A 235 -16.56 2.86 6.19
N SER A 236 -15.82 3.54 5.32
CA SER A 236 -14.73 4.45 5.74
C SER A 236 -15.22 5.67 6.53
N ALA A 237 -16.44 6.14 6.29
CA ALA A 237 -17.00 7.32 6.95
C ALA A 237 -17.65 7.02 8.31
N THR A 238 -17.81 5.76 8.71
CA THR A 238 -18.46 5.38 9.96
C THR A 238 -17.84 6.04 11.19
N PRO A 239 -16.50 6.04 11.40
CA PRO A 239 -15.90 6.66 12.58
C PRO A 239 -16.16 8.18 12.63
N ALA A 240 -16.14 8.85 11.48
CA ALA A 240 -16.40 10.28 11.37
C ALA A 240 -17.87 10.61 11.68
N ALA A 241 -18.82 9.84 11.14
CA ALA A 241 -20.24 10.04 11.39
C ALA A 241 -20.60 9.83 12.87
N LEU A 242 -20.04 8.80 13.52
CA LEU A 242 -20.21 8.56 14.95
C LEU A 242 -19.72 9.75 15.79
N ALA A 243 -18.55 10.28 15.46
CA ALA A 243 -17.98 11.42 16.18
C ALA A 243 -18.76 12.72 15.96
N TYR A 244 -19.23 12.94 14.73
CA TYR A 244 -20.06 14.08 14.38
C TYR A 244 -21.38 14.05 15.16
N ALA A 245 -22.08 12.90 15.12
CA ALA A 245 -23.32 12.68 15.86
C ALA A 245 -23.16 12.95 17.36
N GLY A 246 -22.14 12.34 17.97
CA GLY A 246 -21.85 12.52 19.39
C GLY A 246 -21.49 13.97 19.76
N LYS A 247 -20.86 14.72 18.85
CA LYS A 247 -20.52 16.13 19.10
C LYS A 247 -21.72 17.07 18.95
N CYS A 248 -22.63 16.78 18.02
CA CYS A 248 -23.88 17.54 17.85
C CYS A 248 -24.98 17.14 18.85
N GLY A 249 -24.82 16.03 19.57
CA GLY A 249 -25.86 15.48 20.45
C GLY A 249 -27.00 14.81 19.67
N LEU A 250 -26.73 14.38 18.44
CA LEU A 250 -27.70 13.73 17.55
C LEU A 250 -27.58 12.21 17.62
N PRO A 251 -28.68 11.46 17.44
CA PRO A 251 -28.62 10.01 17.33
C PRO A 251 -27.88 9.60 16.04
N TYR A 252 -26.99 8.62 16.15
CA TYR A 252 -26.42 7.94 15.00
C TYR A 252 -27.30 6.73 14.63
N VAL A 253 -27.72 6.65 13.37
CA VAL A 253 -28.55 5.56 12.85
C VAL A 253 -27.96 5.06 11.54
N GLU A 254 -27.73 3.76 11.40
CA GLU A 254 -27.32 3.19 10.12
C GLU A 254 -28.50 3.15 9.15
N VAL A 255 -28.44 3.86 8.03
CA VAL A 255 -29.50 3.83 7.01
C VAL A 255 -29.07 3.14 5.71
N LEU A 256 -27.77 2.96 5.53
CA LEU A 256 -27.17 2.29 4.37
C LEU A 256 -26.32 1.12 4.84
N TRP A 257 -26.49 -0.02 4.17
CA TRP A 257 -25.64 -1.18 4.32
C TRP A 257 -24.97 -1.51 2.98
N ARG A 258 -23.70 -1.92 3.00
CA ARG A 258 -22.99 -2.29 1.78
C ARG A 258 -23.43 -3.66 1.29
N THR A 259 -23.97 -3.74 0.07
CA THR A 259 -24.37 -5.01 -0.56
C THR A 259 -23.23 -5.56 -1.43
N PHE A 260 -23.05 -6.89 -1.44
CA PHE A 260 -21.90 -7.54 -2.07
C PHE A 260 -21.96 -7.44 -3.61
N ILE A 261 -20.78 -7.30 -4.23
CA ILE A 261 -20.59 -7.18 -5.69
C ILE A 261 -21.02 -8.49 -6.38
N GLN A 262 -22.03 -8.42 -7.25
CA GLN A 262 -22.39 -9.56 -8.11
C GLN A 262 -21.31 -9.77 -9.21
N PRO A 263 -20.93 -11.02 -9.51
CA PRO A 263 -19.81 -11.34 -10.42
C PRO A 263 -20.08 -11.03 -11.91
N ASN A 264 -21.31 -10.66 -12.30
CA ASN A 264 -21.70 -10.56 -13.70
C ASN A 264 -21.59 -9.11 -14.25
N MET A 265 -20.63 -8.90 -15.17
CA MET A 265 -20.33 -7.61 -15.82
C MET A 265 -21.51 -6.97 -16.56
N ARG A 266 -22.47 -7.77 -17.08
CA ARG A 266 -23.65 -7.25 -17.82
C ARG A 266 -24.61 -6.42 -16.96
N VAL A 267 -24.57 -6.58 -15.64
CA VAL A 267 -25.53 -5.93 -14.73
C VAL A 267 -24.89 -4.76 -13.96
N ARG A 268 -23.70 -4.31 -14.38
CA ARG A 268 -22.92 -3.23 -13.78
C ARG A 268 -23.44 -1.82 -14.15
N GLN A 269 -24.38 -1.72 -15.09
CA GLN A 269 -25.00 -0.46 -15.54
C GLN A 269 -26.07 0.09 -14.57
N LEU A 270 -26.52 -0.69 -13.57
CA LEU A 270 -27.36 -0.18 -12.48
C LEU A 270 -26.46 0.26 -11.32
N GLY A 271 -26.04 1.53 -11.35
CA GLY A 271 -25.20 2.17 -10.34
C GLY A 271 -25.88 2.31 -8.96
N VAL A 272 -25.12 2.82 -7.97
CA VAL A 272 -25.42 3.13 -6.54
C VAL A 272 -26.31 2.14 -5.78
N ALA A 273 -27.55 1.90 -6.22
CA ALA A 273 -28.52 0.95 -5.64
C ALA A 273 -28.02 -0.50 -5.53
N LYS A 274 -26.98 -0.87 -6.29
CA LYS A 274 -26.31 -2.18 -6.16
C LYS A 274 -25.15 -2.23 -5.17
N LYS A 275 -24.64 -1.08 -4.76
CA LYS A 275 -23.54 -0.98 -3.80
C LYS A 275 -24.05 -0.82 -2.37
N PHE A 276 -25.21 -0.19 -2.23
CA PHE A 276 -25.83 0.08 -0.94
C PHE A 276 -27.30 -0.35 -0.94
N GLY A 277 -27.70 -1.08 0.08
CA GLY A 277 -29.10 -1.32 0.43
C GLY A 277 -29.55 -0.33 1.49
N VAL A 278 -30.78 0.17 1.36
CA VAL A 278 -31.38 1.04 2.37
C VAL A 278 -32.04 0.20 3.45
N LEU A 279 -31.69 0.46 4.71
CA LEU A 279 -32.34 -0.15 5.87
C LEU A 279 -33.68 0.55 6.09
N SER A 280 -34.71 0.03 5.42
CA SER A 280 -36.02 0.69 5.27
C SER A 280 -36.73 0.94 6.60
N ASP A 281 -36.54 0.06 7.59
CA ASP A 281 -37.13 0.25 8.92
C ASP A 281 -36.47 1.40 9.68
N ASN A 282 -35.15 1.55 9.56
CA ASN A 282 -34.43 2.70 10.12
C ASN A 282 -34.81 4.01 9.43
N PHE A 283 -35.27 3.95 8.17
CA PHE A 283 -35.78 5.11 7.43
C PHE A 283 -37.22 5.49 7.84
N LYS A 284 -38.07 4.52 8.20
CA LYS A 284 -39.44 4.78 8.66
C LYS A 284 -39.49 5.46 10.03
N VAL A 285 -38.53 5.16 10.90
CA VAL A 285 -38.39 5.84 12.20
C VAL A 285 -38.17 7.35 12.01
N ILE A 286 -37.50 7.76 10.92
CA ILE A 286 -37.23 9.18 10.59
C ILE A 286 -38.53 9.94 10.31
N LEU A 287 -39.44 9.33 9.53
CA LEU A 287 -40.71 9.96 9.11
C LEU A 287 -41.77 10.05 10.23
N GLN A 288 -41.56 9.38 11.36
CA GLN A 288 -42.46 9.49 12.53
C GLN A 288 -42.00 10.56 13.52
N ILE A 289 -40.79 11.10 13.37
CA ILE A 289 -40.20 12.10 14.28
C ILE A 289 -40.38 13.53 13.74
N SER A 290 -40.66 13.69 12.44
CA SER A 290 -41.04 14.95 11.76
C SER A 290 -42.54 15.22 11.79
#